data_AF-A0A101UVQ5-F1
#
_entry.id   AF-A0A101UVQ5-F1
#
_cell.length_a   1.000
_cell.length_b   1.000
_cell.length_c   1.000
_cell.angle_alpha   90.00
_cell.angle_beta   90.00
_cell.angle_gamma   90.00
#
_symmetry.space_group_name_H-M   'P 1'
#
loop_
_entity.id
_entity.type
_entity.pdbx_description
1 polymer ?
#
loop_
_entity_poly.entity_id
_entity_poly.type
_entity_poly.pdbx_seq_one_letter_code
_entity_poly.pdbx_strand_id
1 'polypeptide(L)'
;MGMSHGYTGAATDEAESLRTIDRALGLGVTYIDTAEIYGPYTNEELVGRALKGRRDQVVVATKFGLISHPGVGPGTPDSSPDQRAAGAGG
;
A
#
# COMPACT_ATOMS: atom_id res chain seq x y z
N MET A 1 11.16 -9.18 4.45
CA MET A 1 10.65 -7.84 4.80
C MET A 1 10.67 -6.95 3.56
N GLY A 2 9.56 -6.29 3.22
CA GLY A 2 9.50 -5.17 2.28
C GLY A 2 8.07 -4.90 1.83
N MET A 3 7.39 -3.90 2.42
CA MET A 3 5.96 -3.57 2.17
C MET A 3 5.73 -2.11 1.71
N SER A 4 6.70 -1.24 1.44
CA SER A 4 7.17 -0.85 0.10
C SER A 4 7.50 0.67 0.19
N HIS A 5 8.58 1.13 -0.46
CA HIS A 5 9.34 2.38 -0.27
C HIS A 5 9.71 2.76 1.20
N GLY A 6 11.00 2.96 1.48
CA GLY A 6 11.52 3.34 2.81
C GLY A 6 12.01 2.18 3.70
N TYR A 7 11.61 0.92 3.43
CA TYR A 7 12.10 -0.28 4.12
C TYR A 7 13.22 -1.00 3.33
N THR A 8 13.95 -0.27 2.49
CA THR A 8 14.87 -0.76 1.44
C THR A 8 16.14 -1.46 1.93
N GLY A 9 16.21 -1.83 3.22
CA GLY A 9 17.27 -2.69 3.77
C GLY A 9 16.95 -4.18 3.70
N ALA A 10 15.68 -4.55 3.46
CA ALA A 10 15.27 -5.93 3.29
C ALA A 10 14.72 -6.13 1.88
N ALA A 11 15.18 -7.19 1.22
CA ALA A 11 14.73 -7.55 -0.13
C ALA A 11 13.20 -7.67 -0.19
N THR A 12 12.61 -7.27 -1.31
CA THR A 12 11.17 -7.38 -1.63
C THR A 12 10.72 -8.84 -1.65
N ASP A 13 10.50 -9.43 -0.48
CA ASP A 13 9.83 -10.73 -0.33
C ASP A 13 8.32 -10.49 -0.20
N GLU A 14 7.63 -10.58 -1.34
CA GLU A 14 6.18 -10.48 -1.41
C GLU A 14 5.51 -11.59 -0.57
N ALA A 15 6.05 -12.81 -0.58
CA ALA A 15 5.47 -13.92 0.16
C ALA A 15 5.56 -13.69 1.68
N GLU A 16 6.65 -13.12 2.17
CA GLU A 16 6.79 -12.71 3.58
C GLU A 16 5.83 -11.56 3.93
N SER A 17 5.63 -10.63 3.01
CA SER A 17 4.72 -9.51 3.19
C SER A 17 3.26 -9.98 3.30
N LEU A 18 2.84 -10.92 2.44
CA LEU A 18 1.54 -11.59 2.54
C LEU A 18 1.39 -12.35 3.87
N ARG A 19 2.41 -13.14 4.27
CA ARG A 19 2.42 -13.84 5.57
C ARG A 19 2.29 -12.87 6.75
N THR A 20 2.87 -11.68 6.65
CA THR A 20 2.81 -10.65 7.67
C THR A 20 1.39 -10.10 7.83
N ILE A 21 0.74 -9.76 6.70
CA ILE A 21 -0.65 -9.30 6.71
C ILE A 21 -1.57 -10.42 7.24
N ASP A 22 -1.42 -11.65 6.75
CA ASP A 22 -2.17 -12.81 7.24
C ASP A 22 -2.04 -13.00 8.75
N ARG A 23 -0.81 -12.90 9.27
CA ARG A 23 -0.57 -13.04 10.71
C ARG A 23 -1.23 -11.92 11.51
N ALA A 24 -1.18 -10.69 11.04
CA ALA A 24 -1.83 -9.55 11.69
C ALA A 24 -3.36 -9.76 11.78
N LEU A 25 -3.98 -10.19 10.67
CA LEU A 25 -5.40 -10.51 10.66
C LEU A 25 -5.73 -11.67 11.61
N GLY A 26 -4.90 -12.72 11.63
CA GLY A 26 -5.03 -13.83 12.58
C GLY A 26 -4.81 -13.47 14.05
N LEU A 27 -4.28 -12.27 14.33
CA LEU A 27 -4.14 -11.69 15.67
C LEU A 27 -5.30 -10.74 16.03
N GLY A 28 -6.28 -10.56 15.15
CA GLY A 28 -7.43 -9.68 15.37
C GLY A 28 -7.21 -8.23 14.95
N VAL A 29 -6.16 -7.93 14.17
CA VAL A 29 -6.00 -6.59 13.57
C VAL A 29 -7.08 -6.38 12.52
N THR A 30 -7.85 -5.30 12.65
CA THR A 30 -8.96 -4.95 11.74
C THR A 30 -8.77 -3.59 11.05
N TYR A 31 -7.63 -2.94 11.24
CA TYR A 31 -7.31 -1.64 10.63
C TYR A 31 -5.99 -1.74 9.89
N ILE A 32 -6.03 -1.51 8.57
CA ILE A 32 -4.86 -1.56 7.68
C ILE A 32 -4.62 -0.17 7.11
N ASP A 33 -3.40 0.33 7.28
CA ASP A 33 -2.95 1.62 6.77
C ASP A 33 -1.96 1.42 5.62
N THR A 34 -2.17 2.12 4.51
CA THR A 34 -1.33 2.07 3.29
C THR A 34 -1.21 3.47 2.66
N ALA A 35 -0.52 3.60 1.54
CA ALA A 35 -0.39 4.83 0.76
C ALA A 35 0.08 4.55 -0.67
N GLU A 36 -0.29 5.42 -1.63
CA GLU A 36 0.12 5.31 -3.04
C GLU A 36 1.66 5.28 -3.20
N ILE A 37 2.38 6.02 -2.35
CA ILE A 37 3.84 6.20 -2.44
C ILE A 37 4.61 5.00 -1.87
N TYR A 38 3.95 4.09 -1.16
CA TYR A 38 4.59 2.92 -0.60
C TYR A 38 4.93 1.93 -1.73
N GLY A 39 6.12 2.13 -2.33
CA GLY A 39 6.61 1.51 -3.58
C GLY A 39 5.64 1.78 -4.70
N PRO A 40 5.80 2.87 -5.46
CA PRO A 40 4.69 3.57 -6.10
C PRO A 40 3.65 2.60 -6.69
N TYR A 41 2.43 2.65 -6.16
CA TYR A 41 1.26 1.82 -6.48
C TYR A 41 1.32 0.33 -6.07
N THR A 42 2.49 -0.23 -5.78
CA THR A 42 2.66 -1.67 -5.47
C THR A 42 2.18 -2.10 -4.07
N ASN A 43 2.21 -1.24 -3.05
CA ASN A 43 1.72 -1.65 -1.72
C ASN A 43 0.19 -1.77 -1.68
N GLU A 44 -0.54 -0.85 -2.31
CA GLU A 44 -1.99 -0.92 -2.36
C GLU A 44 -2.44 -2.19 -3.09
N GLU A 45 -1.75 -2.57 -4.17
CA GLU A 45 -1.99 -3.86 -4.85
C GLU A 45 -1.70 -5.06 -3.94
N LEU A 46 -0.60 -5.05 -3.19
CA LEU A 46 -0.26 -6.10 -2.22
C LEU A 46 -1.35 -6.24 -1.15
N VAL A 47 -1.80 -5.12 -0.58
CA VAL A 47 -2.89 -5.08 0.40
C VAL A 47 -4.19 -5.59 -0.23
N GLY A 48 -4.51 -5.19 -1.46
CA GLY A 48 -5.65 -5.70 -2.22
C GLY A 48 -5.61 -7.22 -2.41
N ARG A 49 -4.46 -7.77 -2.81
CA ARG A 49 -4.24 -9.22 -2.92
C ARG A 49 -4.42 -9.92 -1.58
N ALA A 50 -3.86 -9.36 -0.50
CA ALA A 50 -4.00 -9.91 0.83
C ALA A 50 -5.46 -9.88 1.32
N LEU A 51 -6.26 -8.87 0.99
CA LEU A 51 -7.63 -8.75 1.53
C LEU A 51 -8.70 -9.44 0.68
N LYS A 52 -8.32 -10.13 -0.41
CA LYS A 52 -9.26 -10.83 -1.30
C LYS A 52 -10.12 -11.82 -0.51
N GLY A 53 -11.44 -11.67 -0.60
CA GLY A 53 -12.43 -12.52 0.08
C GLY A 53 -12.68 -12.20 1.57
N ARG A 54 -12.05 -11.15 2.11
CA ARG A 54 -12.18 -10.73 3.52
C ARG A 54 -12.15 -9.21 3.71
N ARG A 55 -12.46 -8.46 2.64
CA ARG A 55 -12.37 -6.98 2.63
C ARG A 55 -13.34 -6.35 3.62
N ASP A 56 -14.49 -6.95 3.84
CA ASP A 56 -15.54 -6.56 4.79
C ASP A 56 -15.10 -6.67 6.26
N GLN A 57 -14.05 -7.44 6.55
CA GLN A 57 -13.57 -7.68 7.92
C GLN A 57 -12.58 -6.60 8.42
N VAL A 58 -12.18 -5.67 7.55
CA VAL A 58 -11.17 -4.67 7.86
C VAL A 58 -11.59 -3.26 7.41
N VAL A 59 -11.06 -2.26 8.09
CA VAL A 59 -11.02 -0.87 7.60
C VAL A 59 -9.67 -0.66 6.92
N VAL A 60 -9.70 -0.14 5.69
CA VAL A 60 -8.48 0.25 4.97
C VAL A 60 -8.44 1.77 4.90
N ALA A 61 -7.37 2.35 5.42
CA ALA A 61 -7.02 3.75 5.24
C ALA A 61 -5.86 3.85 4.25
N THR A 62 -6.01 4.71 3.25
CA THR A 62 -4.94 5.04 2.31
C THR A 62 -4.66 6.54 2.31
N LYS A 63 -3.52 6.93 1.75
CA LYS A 63 -3.03 8.31 1.66
C LYS A 63 -2.57 8.58 0.23
N PHE A 64 -2.77 9.81 -0.19
CA PHE A 64 -2.28 10.36 -1.45
C PHE A 64 -1.69 11.76 -1.21
N GLY A 65 -0.99 12.29 -2.20
CA GLY A 65 -0.42 13.63 -2.15
C GLY A 65 1.05 13.71 -2.50
N LEU A 66 1.70 12.57 -2.80
CA LEU A 66 3.13 12.50 -3.08
C LEU A 66 3.37 11.63 -4.32
N ILE A 67 3.75 12.29 -5.41
CA ILE A 67 4.01 11.65 -6.69
C ILE A 67 5.40 11.00 -6.71
N SER A 68 5.46 9.76 -7.20
CA SER A 68 6.71 9.06 -7.53
C SER A 68 6.59 8.29 -8.86
N HIS A 69 6.10 8.96 -9.91
CA HIS A 69 5.99 8.43 -11.28
C HIS A 69 7.30 8.62 -12.08
N PRO A 70 7.53 7.81 -13.14
CA PRO A 70 8.59 8.07 -14.10
C PRO A 70 8.51 9.50 -14.66
N GLY A 71 9.60 10.27 -14.53
CA GLY A 71 9.69 11.66 -15.01
C GLY A 71 9.38 12.73 -13.95
N VAL A 72 8.96 12.34 -12.74
CA VAL A 72 8.76 13.23 -11.58
C VAL A 72 9.72 12.80 -10.47
N GLY A 73 10.31 13.77 -9.77
CA GLY A 73 11.22 13.47 -8.64
C GLY A 73 10.50 12.68 -7.54
N PRO A 74 11.20 11.81 -6.79
CA PRO A 74 10.58 11.00 -5.75
C PRO A 74 9.95 11.90 -4.67
N GLY A 75 8.71 11.58 -4.29
CA GLY A 75 7.99 12.31 -3.25
C GLY A 75 7.64 13.75 -3.61
N THR A 76 7.46 14.05 -4.90
CA THR A 76 7.04 15.39 -5.34
C THR A 76 5.61 15.66 -4.83
N PRO A 77 5.36 16.73 -4.06
CA PRO A 77 4.02 17.01 -3.54
C PRO A 77 3.02 17.36 -4.64
N ASP A 78 1.90 16.63 -4.69
CA ASP A 78 0.71 16.96 -5.47
C ASP A 78 -0.52 16.34 -4.80
N SER A 79 -1.27 17.15 -4.07
CA SER A 79 -2.53 16.77 -3.43
C SER A 79 -3.76 17.25 -4.23
N SER A 80 -3.60 17.54 -5.52
CA SER A 80 -4.70 17.95 -6.38
C SER A 80 -5.78 16.85 -6.44
N PRO A 81 -7.07 17.22 -6.63
CA PRO A 81 -8.17 16.27 -6.69
C PRO A 81 -7.99 15.18 -7.76
N ASP A 82 -7.28 15.48 -8.84
CA ASP A 82 -7.02 14.55 -9.94
C ASP A 82 -6.22 13.32 -9.47
N GLN A 83 -5.34 13.49 -8.47
CA GLN A 83 -4.57 12.39 -7.89
C GLN A 83 -5.44 11.43 -7.06
N ARG A 84 -6.56 11.91 -6.48
CA ARG A 84 -7.44 11.07 -5.66
C ARG A 84 -8.09 9.94 -6.48
N ALA A 85 -8.39 10.18 -7.76
CA ALA A 85 -9.04 9.21 -8.63
C ALA A 85 -8.05 8.16 -9.18
N ALA A 86 -6.77 8.52 -9.33
CA ALA A 86 -5.74 7.65 -9.89
C ALA A 86 -5.42 6.45 -8.97
N GLY A 87 -5.52 6.61 -7.65
CA GLY A 87 -5.30 5.53 -6.67
C GLY A 87 -6.55 4.69 -6.32
N ALA A 88 -7.74 5.07 -6.80
CA ALA A 88 -9.01 4.42 -6.43
C ALA A 88 -9.55 3.43 -7.49
N GLY A 89 -8.81 3.19 -8.57
CA GLY A 89 -9.19 2.30 -9.66
C GLY A 89 -8.63 0.88 -9.49
N GLY A 90 -9.40 -0.01 -8.85
CA GLY A 90 -9.10 -1.44 -8.72
C GLY A 90 -10.13 -2.18 -7.89
#